data_AF-A0AAD4BMR7-F1
#
_entry.id   AF-A0AAD4BMR7-F1
#
_cell.length_a   1.000
_cell.length_b   1.000
_cell.length_c   1.000
_cell.angle_alpha   90.00
_cell.angle_beta   90.00
_cell.angle_gamma   90.00
#
_symmetry.space_group_name_H-M   'P 1'
#
loop_
_entity.id
_entity.type
_entity.pdbx_description
1 polymer ?
#
loop_
_entity_poly.entity_id
_entity_poly.type
_entity_poly.pdbx_seq_one_letter_code
_entity_poly.pdbx_strand_id
1 'polypeptide(L)' 'IRVMLDVGAQILDLTNFQLAKAWLDCTPATETSGAIFFNKDDQLMVLERNGSTGPVTSQ' A
#
# COMPACT_ATOMS: atom_id res chain seq x y z
N ILE A 1 -11.86 -5.31 4.91
CA ILE A 1 -11.13 -4.32 4.08
C ILE A 1 -10.85 -3.13 4.97
N ARG A 2 -9.57 -2.80 5.24
CA ARG A 2 -9.20 -1.54 5.94
C ARG A 2 -8.74 -0.56 4.86
N VAL A 3 -9.40 0.58 4.77
CA VAL A 3 -9.14 1.61 3.75
C VAL A 3 -8.41 2.77 4.43
N MET A 4 -7.23 3.10 3.93
CA MET A 4 -6.47 4.26 4.35
C MET A 4 -6.51 5.28 3.21
N LEU A 5 -7.29 6.35 3.42
CA LEU A 5 -7.45 7.46 2.48
C LEU A 5 -6.64 8.64 3.03
N ASP A 6 -5.51 8.92 2.41
CA ASP A 6 -4.65 10.04 2.79
C ASP A 6 -4.95 11.24 1.88
N VAL A 7 -5.60 12.27 2.43
CA VAL A 7 -5.85 13.56 1.73
C VAL A 7 -4.77 14.59 2.03
N GLY A 8 -3.65 14.21 2.65
CA GLY A 8 -2.51 15.10 2.83
C GLY A 8 -1.54 14.58 3.88
N ALA A 9 -0.64 13.69 3.47
CA ALA A 9 0.45 13.22 4.31
C ALA A 9 1.44 14.37 4.59
N GLN A 10 1.16 15.18 5.61
CA GLN A 10 2.11 16.16 6.17
C GLN A 10 2.77 15.66 7.47
N ILE A 11 2.68 14.36 7.80
CA ILE A 11 3.18 13.82 9.08
C ILE A 11 4.35 12.84 8.93
N LEU A 12 4.64 12.32 7.73
CA LEU A 12 5.80 11.49 7.46
C LEU A 12 6.29 11.80 6.04
N ASP A 13 7.59 12.06 5.83
CA ASP A 13 8.24 12.19 4.50
C ASP A 13 8.22 10.85 3.70
N LEU A 14 7.23 10.01 3.93
CA LEU A 14 7.07 8.70 3.33
C LEU A 14 6.06 8.78 2.19
N THR A 15 6.48 8.28 1.03
CA THR A 15 5.57 8.02 -0.09
C THR A 15 4.52 6.97 0.28
N ASN A 16 3.37 6.97 -0.40
CA ASN A 16 2.33 5.95 -0.25
C ASN A 16 2.87 4.51 -0.35
N PHE A 17 3.89 4.29 -1.19
CA PHE A 17 4.58 3.01 -1.29
C PHE A 17 5.32 2.65 0.00
N GLN A 18 6.12 3.57 0.54
CA GLN A 18 6.86 3.34 1.78
C GLN A 18 5.92 3.13 2.98
N LEU A 19 4.83 3.89 3.02
CA LEU A 19 3.80 3.75 4.04
C LEU A 19 3.08 2.39 3.94
N ALA A 20 2.68 1.98 2.73
CA ALA A 20 2.06 0.68 2.48
C ALA A 20 3.00 -0.48 2.85
N LYS A 21 4.29 -0.36 2.55
CA LYS A 21 5.30 -1.35 2.92
C LYS A 21 5.46 -1.44 4.43
N ALA A 22 5.68 -0.32 5.11
CA ALA A 22 5.84 -0.29 6.57
C ALA A 22 4.61 -0.86 7.28
N TRP A 23 3.41 -0.51 6.80
CA TRP A 23 2.17 -1.06 7.34
C TRP A 23 2.05 -2.58 7.12
N LEU A 24 2.41 -3.08 5.94
CA LEU A 24 2.39 -4.51 5.63
C LEU A 24 3.41 -5.30 6.47
N ASP A 25 4.58 -4.72 6.74
CA ASP A 25 5.62 -5.27 7.61
C ASP A 25 5.18 -5.32 9.08
N CYS A 26 4.38 -4.35 9.55
CA CYS A 26 3.83 -4.34 10.91
C CYS A 26 2.62 -5.27 11.10
N THR A 27 1.99 -5.73 10.02
CA THR A 27 0.77 -6.54 10.10
C THR A 27 1.11 -8.03 9.98
N PRO A 28 0.46 -8.94 10.73
CA PRO A 28 0.65 -10.38 10.56
C PRO A 28 0.26 -10.88 9.16
N ALA A 29 1.05 -11.80 8.59
CA ALA A 29 0.77 -12.40 7.28
C ALA A 29 -0.54 -13.20 7.21
N THR A 30 -1.01 -13.68 8.36
CA THR A 30 -2.29 -14.37 8.51
C THR A 30 -3.50 -13.44 8.34
N GLU A 31 -3.34 -12.12 8.55
CA GLU A 31 -4.43 -11.16 8.51
C GLU A 31 -4.46 -10.34 7.22
N THR A 32 -3.32 -10.21 6.53
CA THR A 32 -3.21 -9.33 5.36
C THR A 32 -2.17 -9.85 4.38
N SER A 33 -2.60 -10.12 3.15
CA SER A 33 -1.75 -10.67 2.08
C SER A 33 -1.04 -9.60 1.24
N GLY A 34 -1.49 -8.36 1.30
CA GLY A 34 -0.91 -7.24 0.54
C GLY A 34 -1.53 -5.90 0.91
N ALA A 35 -0.94 -4.81 0.42
CA ALA A 35 -1.40 -3.45 0.64
C ALA A 35 -1.75 -2.79 -0.69
N ILE A 36 -2.84 -2.03 -0.74
CA ILE A 36 -3.24 -1.23 -1.90
C ILE A 36 -2.85 0.22 -1.63
N PHE A 37 -2.25 0.87 -2.62
CA PHE A 37 -1.81 2.27 -2.52
C PHE A 37 -1.86 2.96 -3.88
N PHE A 38 -1.89 4.29 -3.89
CA PHE A 38 -1.72 5.07 -5.12
C PHE A 38 -0.25 5.39 -5.34
N ASN A 39 0.25 5.12 -6.55
CA ASN A 39 1.58 5.58 -6.94
C ASN A 39 1.59 7.08 -7.26
N LYS A 40 2.76 7.61 -7.64
CA LYS A 40 2.95 9.03 -8.01
C LYS A 40 2.15 9.49 -9.23
N ASP A 41 1.67 8.54 -10.05
CA ASP A 41 0.92 8.79 -11.28
C ASP A 41 -0.59 8.58 -11.06
N ASP A 42 -1.05 8.60 -9.79
CA ASP A 42 -2.43 8.34 -9.35
C ASP A 42 -3.00 6.98 -9.81
N GLN A 43 -2.12 6.01 -10.08
CA GLN A 43 -2.53 4.65 -10.42
C GLN A 43 -2.65 3.79 -9.17
N LEU A 44 -3.71 2.97 -9.13
CA LEU A 44 -3.94 2.03 -8.06
C LEU A 44 -2.99 0.83 -8.19
N MET A 45 -2.15 0.64 -7.18
CA MET A 45 -1.14 -0.42 -7.13
C MET A 45 -1.42 -1.38 -5.97
N VAL A 46 -1.05 -2.64 -6.14
CA VAL A 46 -0.96 -3.63 -5.07
C VAL A 46 0.50 -3.93 -4.77
N LEU A 47 0.85 -3.98 -3.48
CA LEU A 47 2.11 -4.45 -2.94
C LEU A 47 1.88 -5.78 -2.23
N GLU A 48 2.53 -6.84 -2.71
CA GLU A 48 2.53 -8.15 -2.08
C GLU A 48 3.63 -8.26 -1.01
N ARG A 49 3.50 -9.25 -0.11
CA ARG A 49 4.52 -9.50 0.94
C ARG A 49 5.88 -9.94 0.42
N ASN A 50 5.93 -10.50 -0.78
CA ASN A 50 7.20 -10.84 -1.42
C ASN A 50 7.94 -9.59 -1.98
N GLY A 51 7.36 -8.40 -1.84
CA GLY A 51 7.91 -7.14 -2.34
C GLY A 51 7.53 -6.83 -3.79
N SER A 52 6.76 -7.71 -4.46
CA SER A 52 6.27 -7.48 -5.82
C SER A 52 5.19 -6.42 -5.81
N THR A 53 5.24 -5.55 -6.83
CA THR A 53 4.25 -4.51 -7.04
C THR A 53 3.66 -4.59 -8.43
N GLY A 54 2.35 -4.42 -8.55
CA GLY A 54 1.67 -4.39 -9.84
C GLY A 54 0.42 -3.52 -9.81
N PRO A 55 -0.12 -3.14 -10.98
CA PRO A 55 -1.42 -2.49 -11.08
C PRO A 55 -2.50 -3.40 -10.53
N VAL A 56 -3.48 -2.83 -9.83
CA VAL A 56 -4.69 -3.58 -9.46
C VAL A 56 -5.48 -3.84 -10.74
N THR A 57 -5.59 -5.10 -11.14
CA THR A 57 -6.46 -5.52 -12.24
C THR A 57 -7.73 -6.15 -11.68
N SER A 58 -8.89 -5.71 -12.16
CA SER A 58 -10.14 -6.46 -11.93
C SER A 58 -10.10 -7.67 -12.86
N GLN A 59 -10.03 -8.87 -12.28
CA GLN A 59 -10.45 -10.10 -12.96
C GLN A 59 -11.97 -10.12 -13.10
#